data_AF-A0AAN5Q4A1-F1
#
_entry.id   AF-A0AAN5Q4A1-F1
#
_cell.length_a   1.000
_cell.length_b   1.000
_cell.length_c   1.000
_cell.angle_alpha   90.00
_cell.angle_beta   90.00
_cell.angle_gamma   90.00
#
_symmetry.space_group_name_H-M   'P 1'
#
loop_
_entity.id
_entity.type
_entity.pdbx_description
1 polymer ?
#
loop_
_entity_poly.entity_id
_entity_poly.type
_entity_poly.pdbx_seq_one_letter_code
_entity_poly.pdbx_strand_id
1 'polypeptide(L)'
;MKAEITLNLRTREVHKLFERKIRNDTLFIKAILHRFNTIRSACHQNPYTSKLLLDNIEQQLLTGIQIFTDEITRHEQLLYKMPEFNQKKIEFATQFHPSILITNHQSVLLVNFIDCYDKLVATIKLLHLAGCFSGDSNYYFHIKNIQKKANKVLSTILVEPLKKS
;
A
#
# COMPACT_ATOMS: atom_id res chain seq x y z
N MET A 1 -9.95 -20.90 -7.91
CA MET A 1 -10.89 -19.76 -7.86
C MET A 1 -10.11 -18.48 -8.11
N LYS A 2 -10.67 -17.52 -8.84
CA LYS A 2 -10.11 -16.16 -9.02
C LYS A 2 -11.23 -15.18 -8.71
N ALA A 3 -10.91 -14.08 -8.04
CA ALA A 3 -11.86 -13.00 -7.76
C ALA A 3 -11.24 -11.68 -8.19
N GLU A 4 -12.04 -10.74 -8.67
CA GLU A 4 -11.58 -9.38 -8.93
C GLU A 4 -12.09 -8.47 -7.82
N ILE A 5 -11.21 -7.65 -7.25
CA ILE A 5 -11.55 -6.64 -6.24
C ILE A 5 -11.28 -5.27 -6.85
N THR A 6 -12.31 -4.42 -6.86
CA THR A 6 -12.18 -3.00 -7.17
C THR A 6 -11.87 -2.24 -5.90
N LEU A 7 -10.76 -1.49 -5.90
CA LEU A 7 -10.38 -0.62 -4.79
C LEU A 7 -11.09 0.72 -4.91
N ASN A 8 -11.37 1.35 -3.77
CA ASN A 8 -12.01 2.67 -3.69
C ASN A 8 -11.00 3.70 -3.18
N LEU A 9 -10.09 4.13 -4.06
CA LEU A 9 -8.99 5.03 -3.69
C LEU A 9 -9.45 6.49 -3.68
N ARG A 10 -8.96 7.24 -2.68
CA ARG A 10 -9.28 8.66 -2.48
C ARG A 10 -8.18 9.57 -3.02
N THR A 11 -6.97 9.05 -3.24
CA THR A 11 -5.80 9.88 -3.56
C THR A 11 -5.15 9.51 -4.89
N ARG A 12 -4.73 10.56 -5.62
CA ARG A 12 -4.03 10.40 -6.91
C ARG A 12 -2.64 9.78 -6.72
N GLU A 13 -1.98 10.06 -5.61
CA GLU A 13 -0.64 9.57 -5.27
C GLU A 13 -0.60 8.05 -5.21
N VAL A 14 -1.63 7.42 -4.63
CA VAL A 14 -1.73 5.97 -4.57
C VAL A 14 -2.26 5.41 -5.89
N HIS A 15 -3.22 6.07 -6.54
CA HIS A 15 -3.70 5.65 -7.86
C HIS A 15 -2.57 5.56 -8.90
N LYS A 16 -1.56 6.44 -8.83
CA LYS A 16 -0.38 6.40 -9.71
C LYS A 16 0.37 5.06 -9.66
N LEU A 17 0.24 4.24 -8.61
CA LEU A 17 0.81 2.89 -8.59
C LEU A 17 0.24 2.00 -9.70
N PHE A 18 -1.03 2.20 -10.07
CA PHE A 18 -1.74 1.42 -11.08
C PHE A 18 -1.43 1.88 -12.50
N GLU A 19 -1.05 3.15 -12.67
CA GLU A 19 -0.64 3.75 -13.95
C GLU A 19 0.86 3.60 -14.19
N ARG A 20 1.65 3.38 -13.14
CA ARG A 20 3.10 3.29 -13.22
C ARG A 20 3.51 2.10 -14.07
N LYS A 21 4.26 2.39 -15.13
CA LYS A 21 4.90 1.40 -16.00
C LYS A 21 6.33 1.13 -15.52
N ILE A 22 6.73 -0.13 -15.59
CA ILE A 22 8.12 -0.57 -15.40
C ILE A 22 8.68 -1.07 -16.75
N ARG A 23 9.85 -1.75 -16.72
CA ARG A 23 10.49 -2.30 -17.93
C ARG A 23 9.46 -3.06 -18.78
N ASN A 24 9.57 -2.88 -20.10
CA ASN A 24 8.69 -3.48 -21.11
C ASN A 24 7.22 -3.06 -21.00
N ASP A 25 6.98 -1.81 -20.60
CA ASP A 25 5.64 -1.20 -20.52
C ASP A 25 4.63 -1.93 -19.60
N THR A 26 5.14 -2.81 -18.73
CA THR A 26 4.30 -3.59 -17.82
C THR A 26 3.87 -2.72 -16.65
N LEU A 27 2.58 -2.77 -16.31
CA LEU A 27 2.07 -2.06 -15.13
C LEU A 27 2.68 -2.62 -13.85
N PHE A 28 3.10 -1.74 -12.95
CA PHE A 28 3.80 -2.07 -11.72
C PHE A 28 3.04 -3.07 -10.84
N ILE A 29 1.73 -2.84 -10.63
CA ILE A 29 0.88 -3.76 -9.87
C ILE A 29 0.76 -5.13 -10.56
N LYS A 30 0.63 -5.17 -11.89
CA LYS A 30 0.59 -6.43 -12.64
C LYS A 30 1.90 -7.22 -12.47
N ALA A 31 3.04 -6.54 -12.47
CA ALA A 31 4.34 -7.18 -12.23
C ALA A 31 4.44 -7.78 -10.83
N ILE A 32 3.92 -7.10 -9.80
CA ILE A 32 3.87 -7.61 -8.42
C ILE A 32 3.00 -8.87 -8.34
N LEU A 33 1.79 -8.83 -8.92
CA LEU A 33 0.88 -9.97 -8.93
C LEU A 33 1.48 -11.17 -9.67
N HIS A 34 2.10 -10.92 -10.82
CA HIS A 34 2.82 -11.96 -11.56
C HIS A 34 3.94 -12.55 -10.70
N ARG A 35 4.69 -11.71 -9.98
CA ARG A 35 5.77 -12.15 -9.08
C ARG A 35 5.26 -13.08 -7.98
N PHE A 36 4.14 -12.76 -7.32
CA PHE A 36 3.54 -13.66 -6.33
C PHE A 36 3.22 -15.03 -6.92
N ASN A 37 2.63 -15.07 -8.11
CA ASN A 37 2.31 -16.34 -8.77
C ASN A 37 3.57 -17.12 -9.14
N THR A 38 4.61 -16.46 -9.64
CA THR A 38 5.89 -17.10 -9.98
C THR A 38 6.58 -17.71 -8.75
N ILE A 39 6.63 -17.00 -7.62
CA ILE A 39 7.21 -17.54 -6.38
C ILE A 39 6.39 -18.74 -5.90
N ARG A 40 5.05 -18.64 -5.93
CA ARG A 40 4.16 -19.73 -5.51
C ARG A 40 4.30 -20.96 -6.41
N SER A 41 4.46 -20.79 -7.71
CA SER A 41 4.74 -21.90 -8.62
C SER A 41 6.09 -22.56 -8.31
N ALA A 42 7.11 -21.77 -7.95
CA ALA A 42 8.42 -22.27 -7.56
C ALA A 42 8.40 -23.08 -6.24
N CYS A 43 7.42 -22.87 -5.35
CA CYS A 43 7.24 -23.70 -4.17
C CYS A 43 7.00 -25.19 -4.49
N HIS A 44 6.49 -25.52 -5.68
CA HIS A 44 6.37 -26.93 -6.10
C HIS A 44 7.73 -27.58 -6.39
N GLN A 45 8.73 -26.79 -6.78
CA GLN A 45 10.08 -27.26 -7.13
C GLN A 45 11.05 -27.16 -5.96
N ASN A 46 10.99 -26.07 -5.18
CA ASN A 46 11.80 -25.87 -3.99
C ASN A 46 10.91 -25.34 -2.85
N PRO A 47 10.27 -26.26 -2.08
CA PRO A 47 9.25 -25.90 -1.11
C PRO A 47 9.77 -25.00 0.00
N TYR A 48 10.97 -25.26 0.51
CA TYR A 48 11.48 -24.56 1.69
C TYR A 48 11.87 -23.11 1.39
N THR A 49 12.72 -22.88 0.38
CA THR A 49 13.24 -21.54 0.09
C THR A 49 12.19 -20.61 -0.49
N SER A 50 11.32 -21.12 -1.38
CA SER A 50 10.27 -20.30 -2.00
C SER A 50 9.16 -19.98 -1.00
N LYS A 51 8.84 -20.91 -0.08
CA LYS A 51 7.89 -20.65 1.00
C LYS A 51 8.42 -19.58 1.96
N LEU A 52 9.68 -19.69 2.38
CA LEU A 52 10.30 -18.66 3.23
C LEU A 52 10.25 -17.27 2.58
N LEU A 53 10.45 -17.18 1.26
CA LEU A 53 10.32 -15.91 0.54
C LEU A 53 8.88 -15.39 0.56
N LEU A 54 7.87 -16.24 0.37
CA LEU A 54 6.46 -15.84 0.49
C LEU A 54 6.15 -15.35 1.90
N ASP A 55 6.58 -16.09 2.92
CA ASP A 55 6.35 -15.73 4.33
C ASP A 55 7.01 -14.37 4.64
N ASN A 56 8.22 -14.12 4.14
CA ASN A 56 8.90 -12.82 4.29
C ASN A 56 8.13 -11.67 3.61
N ILE A 57 7.61 -11.91 2.40
CA ILE A 57 6.79 -10.92 1.68
C ILE A 57 5.51 -10.62 2.45
N GLU A 58 4.84 -11.64 2.97
CA GLU A 58 3.65 -11.47 3.80
C GLU A 58 3.95 -10.62 5.03
N GLN A 59 5.03 -10.95 5.75
CA GLN A 59 5.45 -10.19 6.93
C GLN A 59 5.78 -8.73 6.61
N GLN A 60 6.43 -8.45 5.47
CA GLN A 60 6.70 -7.08 5.03
C GLN A 60 5.40 -6.30 4.75
N LEU A 61 4.42 -6.91 4.10
CA LEU A 61 3.11 -6.28 3.86
C LEU A 61 2.36 -6.02 5.16
N LEU A 62 2.29 -7.02 6.04
CA LEU A 62 1.63 -6.91 7.35
C LEU A 62 2.27 -5.85 8.24
N THR A 63 3.60 -5.81 8.29
CA THR A 63 4.35 -4.78 9.03
C THR A 63 4.08 -3.40 8.46
N GLY A 64 4.02 -3.27 7.13
CA GLY A 64 3.67 -2.02 6.47
C GLY A 64 2.25 -1.55 6.79
N ILE A 65 1.27 -2.46 6.77
CA ILE A 65 -0.12 -2.20 7.16
C ILE A 65 -0.18 -1.72 8.62
N GLN A 66 0.52 -2.40 9.53
CA GLN A 66 0.54 -2.04 10.94
C GLN A 66 1.11 -0.63 11.14
N ILE A 67 2.29 -0.34 10.56
CA ILE A 67 2.92 0.98 10.65
C ILE A 67 1.98 2.08 10.13
N PHE A 68 1.35 1.86 8.98
CA PHE A 68 0.44 2.86 8.41
C PHE A 68 -0.84 3.02 9.23
N THR A 69 -1.37 1.94 9.81
CA THR A 69 -2.53 1.98 10.70
C THR A 69 -2.24 2.75 11.98
N ASP A 70 -1.06 2.54 12.58
CA ASP A 70 -0.62 3.28 13.78
C ASP A 70 -0.42 4.77 13.47
N GLU A 71 0.15 5.08 12.30
CA GLU A 71 0.27 6.45 11.84
C GLU A 71 -1.11 7.08 11.60
N ILE A 72 -2.04 6.41 10.92
CA ILE A 72 -3.42 6.90 10.71
C ILE A 72 -4.07 7.21 12.06
N THR A 73 -4.00 6.28 13.01
CA THR A 73 -4.60 6.44 14.33
C THR A 73 -4.03 7.65 15.06
N ARG A 74 -2.72 7.84 15.01
CA ARG A 74 -2.06 9.03 15.61
C ARG A 74 -2.53 10.33 14.96
N HIS A 75 -2.64 10.35 13.64
CA HIS A 75 -3.09 11.53 12.91
C HIS A 75 -4.59 11.83 13.15
N GLU A 76 -5.44 10.81 13.21
CA GLU A 76 -6.86 10.94 13.57
C GLU A 76 -7.02 11.48 14.99
N GLN A 77 -6.20 11.03 15.95
CA GLN A 77 -6.17 11.58 17.30
C GLN A 77 -5.80 13.07 17.35
N LEU A 78 -4.94 13.54 16.44
CA LEU A 78 -4.63 14.98 16.34
C LEU A 78 -5.84 15.76 15.81
N LEU A 79 -6.53 15.22 14.79
CA LEU A 79 -7.75 15.83 14.27
C LEU A 79 -8.84 15.90 15.34
N TYR A 80 -9.07 14.85 16.12
CA TYR A 80 -10.11 14.85 17.16
C TYR A 80 -9.87 15.81 18.33
N LYS A 81 -8.64 16.33 18.49
CA LYS A 81 -8.37 17.42 19.45
C LYS A 81 -8.88 18.77 18.96
N MET A 82 -9.18 18.90 17.67
CA MET A 82 -9.69 20.13 17.07
C MET A 82 -11.22 20.20 17.21
N PRO A 83 -11.81 21.33 17.64
CA PRO A 83 -13.25 21.48 17.81
C PRO A 83 -14.06 21.15 16.55
N GLU A 84 -13.52 21.44 15.37
CA GLU A 84 -14.17 21.23 14.08
C GLU A 84 -14.37 19.75 13.74
N PHE A 85 -13.53 18.86 14.29
CA PHE A 85 -13.50 17.43 13.99
C PHE A 85 -13.87 16.55 15.19
N ASN A 86 -13.87 17.10 16.40
CA ASN A 86 -14.17 16.35 17.62
C ASN A 86 -15.50 15.59 17.49
N GLN A 87 -15.48 14.29 17.79
CA GLN A 87 -16.62 13.36 17.71
C GLN A 87 -17.29 13.21 16.34
N LYS A 88 -16.75 13.80 15.28
CA LYS A 88 -17.29 13.64 13.91
C LYS A 88 -16.65 12.44 13.23
N LYS A 89 -17.47 11.67 12.52
CA LYS A 89 -16.96 10.64 11.61
C LYS A 89 -16.36 11.31 10.37
N ILE A 90 -15.10 11.01 10.07
CA ILE A 90 -14.42 11.52 8.86
C ILE A 90 -14.59 10.49 7.75
N GLU A 91 -15.27 10.88 6.68
CA GLU A 91 -15.43 10.07 5.47
C GLU A 91 -14.75 10.76 4.30
N PHE A 92 -13.84 10.05 3.63
CA PHE A 92 -13.15 10.55 2.45
C PHE A 92 -13.90 10.13 1.20
N ALA A 93 -14.14 11.08 0.30
CA ALA A 93 -14.72 10.80 -1.01
C ALA A 93 -13.76 9.98 -1.88
N THR A 94 -14.24 8.86 -2.41
CA THR A 94 -13.53 8.04 -3.39
C THR A 94 -13.47 8.74 -4.74
N GLN A 95 -12.33 8.64 -5.42
CA GLN A 95 -12.07 9.29 -6.71
C GLN A 95 -11.57 8.32 -7.79
N PHE A 96 -10.96 7.20 -7.40
CA PHE A 96 -10.37 6.26 -8.35
C PHE A 96 -10.77 4.82 -8.02
N HIS A 97 -11.02 4.02 -9.07
CA HIS A 97 -11.55 2.66 -8.94
C HIS A 97 -10.71 1.60 -9.68
N PRO A 98 -9.41 1.44 -9.37
CA PRO A 98 -8.62 0.41 -10.03
C PRO A 98 -9.00 -0.98 -9.51
N SER A 99 -8.86 -1.99 -10.37
CA SER A 99 -9.18 -3.38 -10.02
C SER A 99 -7.93 -4.26 -9.95
N ILE A 100 -7.94 -5.21 -9.01
CA ILE A 100 -6.89 -6.22 -8.81
C ILE A 100 -7.52 -7.61 -8.87
N LEU A 101 -6.93 -8.48 -9.69
CA LEU A 101 -7.27 -9.89 -9.73
C LEU A 101 -6.57 -10.63 -8.58
N ILE A 102 -7.38 -11.19 -7.68
CA ILE A 102 -6.97 -12.02 -6.55
C ILE A 102 -6.82 -13.46 -7.01
N THR A 103 -5.57 -13.93 -7.01
CA THR A 103 -5.22 -15.31 -7.34
C THR A 103 -4.62 -16.09 -6.17
N ASN A 104 -4.25 -15.40 -5.09
CA ASN A 104 -3.60 -15.96 -3.90
C ASN A 104 -3.75 -15.02 -2.68
N HIS A 105 -3.33 -15.48 -1.50
CA HIS A 105 -3.41 -14.72 -0.25
C HIS A 105 -2.58 -13.42 -0.28
N GLN A 106 -1.39 -13.44 -0.89
CA GLN A 106 -0.53 -12.26 -1.03
C GLN A 106 -1.22 -11.14 -1.82
N SER A 107 -2.06 -11.49 -2.79
CA SER A 107 -2.86 -10.52 -3.54
C SER A 107 -3.88 -9.80 -2.64
N VAL A 108 -4.47 -10.51 -1.67
CA VAL A 108 -5.37 -9.91 -0.66
C VAL A 108 -4.61 -8.96 0.26
N LEU A 109 -3.43 -9.38 0.74
CA LEU A 109 -2.58 -8.52 1.56
C LEU A 109 -2.12 -7.26 0.81
N LEU A 110 -1.83 -7.39 -0.49
CA LEU A 110 -1.50 -6.24 -1.33
C LEU A 110 -2.66 -5.24 -1.43
N VAL A 111 -3.90 -5.72 -1.61
CA VAL A 111 -5.10 -4.85 -1.60
C VAL A 111 -5.20 -4.09 -0.28
N ASN A 112 -5.10 -4.80 0.85
CA ASN A 112 -5.18 -4.19 2.18
C ASN A 112 -4.07 -3.16 2.41
N PHE A 113 -2.85 -3.47 1.96
CA PHE A 113 -1.71 -2.56 2.04
C PHE A 113 -1.95 -1.29 1.22
N ILE A 114 -2.45 -1.40 -0.01
CA ILE A 114 -2.74 -0.25 -0.88
C ILE A 114 -3.86 0.61 -0.29
N ASP A 115 -4.94 0.01 0.23
CA ASP A 115 -6.04 0.76 0.85
C ASP A 115 -5.58 1.49 2.12
N CYS A 116 -4.78 0.84 2.96
CA CYS A 116 -4.20 1.45 4.15
C CYS A 116 -3.26 2.61 3.78
N TYR A 117 -2.42 2.43 2.76
CA TYR A 117 -1.56 3.49 2.25
C TYR A 117 -2.37 4.70 1.72
N ASP A 118 -3.44 4.45 0.96
CA ASP A 118 -4.33 5.50 0.45
C ASP A 118 -5.03 6.26 1.58
N LYS A 119 -5.54 5.54 2.58
CA LYS A 119 -6.14 6.16 3.77
C LYS A 119 -5.12 7.05 4.49
N LEU A 120 -3.89 6.60 4.70
CA LEU A 120 -2.85 7.40 5.34
C LEU A 120 -2.53 8.67 4.56
N VAL A 121 -2.40 8.59 3.23
CA VAL A 121 -2.18 9.78 2.39
C VAL A 121 -3.36 10.75 2.51
N ALA A 122 -4.60 10.26 2.50
CA ALA A 122 -5.80 11.07 2.67
C ALA A 122 -5.83 11.76 4.04
N THR A 123 -5.49 11.04 5.11
CA THR A 123 -5.41 11.60 6.47
C THR A 123 -4.33 12.68 6.59
N ILE A 124 -3.16 12.49 5.98
CA ILE A 124 -2.10 13.53 5.95
C ILE A 124 -2.59 14.77 5.20
N LYS A 125 -3.30 14.60 4.08
CA LYS A 125 -3.88 15.73 3.35
C LYS A 125 -4.92 16.48 4.17
N LEU A 126 -5.76 15.76 4.92
CA LEU A 126 -6.73 16.39 5.80
C LEU A 126 -6.06 17.19 6.92
N LEU A 127 -5.01 16.66 7.54
CA LEU A 127 -4.21 17.40 8.52
C LEU A 127 -3.63 18.70 7.93
N HIS A 128 -3.22 18.68 6.67
CA HIS A 128 -2.77 19.88 5.99
C HIS A 128 -3.89 20.90 5.80
N LEU A 129 -5.07 20.46 5.34
CA LEU A 129 -6.25 21.34 5.22
C LEU A 129 -6.73 21.87 6.57
N ALA A 130 -6.55 21.10 7.64
CA ALA A 130 -6.87 21.49 9.00
C ALA A 130 -5.81 22.42 9.64
N GLY A 131 -4.73 22.76 8.93
CA GLY A 131 -3.68 23.65 9.44
C GLY A 131 -2.76 23.00 10.48
N CYS A 132 -2.70 21.66 10.55
CA CYS A 132 -1.88 20.94 11.53
C CYS A 132 -0.37 20.90 11.18
N PHE A 133 0.03 21.36 10.00
CA PHE A 133 1.43 21.48 9.62
C PHE A 133 1.90 22.93 9.70
N SER A 134 3.15 23.12 10.12
CA SER A 134 3.82 24.43 10.17
C SER A 134 3.99 25.11 8.80
N GLY A 135 3.76 24.37 7.71
CA GLY A 135 3.79 24.87 6.33
C GLY A 135 3.82 23.72 5.32
N ASP A 136 3.73 24.08 4.04
CA ASP A 136 3.67 23.13 2.93
C ASP A 136 4.89 22.21 2.85
N SER A 137 6.07 22.71 3.20
CA SER A 137 7.31 21.92 3.21
C SER A 137 7.23 20.72 4.15
N ASN A 138 6.62 20.89 5.31
CA ASN A 138 6.42 19.84 6.29
C ASN A 138 5.41 18.80 5.76
N TYR A 139 4.28 19.24 5.23
CA TYR A 139 3.31 18.39 4.55
C TYR A 139 3.95 17.53 3.43
N TYR A 140 4.70 18.16 2.52
CA TYR A 140 5.38 17.46 1.43
C TYR A 140 6.42 16.46 1.93
N PHE A 141 7.15 16.79 3.00
CA PHE A 141 8.08 15.87 3.64
C PHE A 141 7.37 14.60 4.12
N HIS A 142 6.23 14.74 4.81
CA HIS A 142 5.43 13.60 5.28
C HIS A 142 4.94 12.74 4.12
N ILE A 143 4.34 13.33 3.09
CA ILE A 143 3.88 12.59 1.89
C ILE A 143 5.03 11.82 1.24
N LYS A 144 6.19 12.47 1.03
CA LYS A 144 7.36 11.87 0.41
C LYS A 144 7.92 10.70 1.25
N ASN A 145 7.93 10.85 2.57
CA ASN A 145 8.41 9.80 3.48
C ASN A 145 7.52 8.56 3.39
N ILE A 146 6.20 8.71 3.42
CA ILE A 146 5.27 7.58 3.30
C ILE A 146 5.34 6.94 1.91
N GLN A 147 5.41 7.74 0.85
CA GLN A 147 5.66 7.25 -0.50
C GLN A 147 6.94 6.41 -0.57
N LYS A 148 8.03 6.85 0.07
CA LYS A 148 9.30 6.12 0.10
C LYS A 148 9.16 4.80 0.86
N LYS A 149 8.50 4.79 2.02
CA LYS A 149 8.22 3.56 2.79
C LYS A 149 7.40 2.57 1.96
N ALA A 150 6.30 3.03 1.33
CA ALA A 150 5.46 2.18 0.51
C ALA A 150 6.20 1.62 -0.70
N ASN A 151 6.95 2.47 -1.41
CA ASN A 151 7.76 2.05 -2.56
C ASN A 151 8.84 1.05 -2.15
N LYS A 152 9.43 1.16 -0.96
CA LYS A 152 10.41 0.19 -0.47
C LYS A 152 9.77 -1.20 -0.35
N VAL A 153 8.64 -1.31 0.36
CA VAL A 153 7.91 -2.58 0.52
C VAL A 153 7.55 -3.18 -0.85
N LEU A 154 6.92 -2.40 -1.71
CA LEU A 154 6.44 -2.88 -3.02
C LEU A 154 7.58 -3.23 -3.97
N SER A 155 8.70 -2.50 -3.93
CA SER A 155 9.86 -2.77 -4.79
C SER A 155 10.63 -4.00 -4.32
N THR A 156 10.75 -4.22 -3.01
CA THR A 156 11.40 -5.43 -2.45
C THR A 156 10.77 -6.69 -3.03
N ILE A 157 9.43 -6.76 -3.07
CA ILE A 157 8.68 -7.88 -3.64
C ILE A 157 9.14 -8.22 -5.07
N LEU A 158 9.38 -7.19 -5.89
CA LEU A 158 9.79 -7.36 -7.29
C LEU A 158 11.24 -7.83 -7.44
N VAL A 159 12.15 -7.33 -6.60
CA VAL A 159 13.60 -7.52 -6.78
C VAL A 159 14.18 -8.67 -5.97
N GLU A 160 13.50 -9.11 -4.91
CA GLU A 160 14.01 -10.14 -4.01
C GLU A 160 14.17 -11.46 -4.77
N PRO A 161 15.40 -11.99 -4.94
CA PRO A 161 15.67 -13.07 -5.89
C PRO A 161 15.06 -14.39 -5.42
N LEU A 162 14.61 -15.20 -6.39
CA LEU A 162 14.39 -16.61 -6.12
C LEU A 162 15.77 -17.24 -5.96
N LYS A 163 16.13 -17.67 -4.75
CA LYS A 163 17.37 -18.42 -4.54
C LYS A 163 17.27 -19.70 -5.36
N LYS A 164 18.08 -19.80 -6.42
CA LYS A 164 18.33 -21.07 -7.10
C LYS A 164 19.25 -21.87 -6.17
N SER A 165 18.82 -23.08 -5.82
CA SER A 165 19.69 -24.09 -5.22
C SER A 165 20.82 -24.43 -6.18
#